data_AF-A0A380B4H7-F1
#
_entry.id   AF-A0A380B4H7-F1
#
_cell.length_a   1.000
_cell.length_b   1.000
_cell.length_c   1.000
_cell.angle_alpha   90.00
_cell.angle_beta   90.00
_cell.angle_gamma   90.00
#
_symmetry.space_group_name_H-M   'P 1'
#
loop_
_entity.id
_entity.type
_entity.pdbx_description
1 polymer ?
#
loop_
_entity_poly.entity_id
_entity_poly.type
_entity_poly.pdbx_seq_one_letter_code
_entity_poly.pdbx_strand_id
1 'polypeptide(L)'
;MNNNDLFQASRRRFLAQLGGLTVAGMLGPSLLTPRRATAAQAATEAVISKEGILTGSHWGAIRATVKDGRFVAAKPFELDKYPSKMIAGLPDHVHNAARIRYPMVRVDWLRKRHLSDTSQRGDNRFVRVSWDEALDMFYEELERVQKTHGPSALLTASGWQSTGMFHNASGMLAKAIALHGNSVGTGGDYSTGAAQVILPRVVGSMEVYEQQTSWPPVKLRSSASIRLSHPPMSIWGASM
;
A
#
# COMPACT_ATOMS: atom_id res chain seq x y z
N MET A 1 36.75 -54.94 7.05
CA MET A 1 37.39 -53.60 7.02
C MET A 1 36.64 -52.76 6.02
N ASN A 2 35.96 -51.71 6.48
CA ASN A 2 35.61 -50.49 5.73
C ASN A 2 34.90 -49.55 6.71
N ASN A 3 35.68 -48.66 7.33
CA ASN A 3 35.13 -47.53 8.08
C ASN A 3 35.03 -46.35 7.11
N ASN A 4 33.82 -45.88 6.86
CA ASN A 4 33.56 -44.60 6.20
C ASN A 4 33.58 -43.51 7.28
N ASP A 5 34.62 -42.69 7.29
CA ASP A 5 34.69 -41.50 8.15
C ASP A 5 33.75 -40.41 7.63
N LEU A 6 32.60 -40.26 8.28
CA LEU A 6 31.66 -39.17 8.08
C LEU A 6 32.20 -37.88 8.71
N PHE A 7 32.26 -36.83 7.90
CA PHE A 7 32.69 -35.48 8.26
C PHE A 7 31.86 -34.92 9.43
N GLN A 8 32.42 -34.82 10.64
CA GLN A 8 31.79 -34.13 11.77
C GLN A 8 32.09 -32.62 11.74
N ALA A 9 31.11 -31.82 11.33
CA ALA A 9 31.16 -30.36 11.45
C ALA A 9 30.79 -29.92 12.87
N SER A 10 31.79 -29.52 13.66
CA SER A 10 31.59 -28.94 15.00
C SER A 10 31.21 -27.45 14.92
N ARG A 11 30.20 -27.04 15.71
CA ARG A 11 29.74 -25.63 15.84
C ARG A 11 30.90 -24.64 16.13
N ARG A 12 31.94 -25.11 16.83
CA ARG A 12 33.12 -24.29 17.15
C ARG A 12 33.96 -23.98 15.90
N ARG A 13 34.00 -24.89 14.93
CA ARG A 13 34.74 -24.72 13.66
C ARG A 13 33.98 -23.80 12.70
N PHE A 14 32.64 -23.86 12.72
CA PHE A 14 31.78 -22.94 11.97
C PHE A 14 31.92 -21.48 12.45
N LEU A 15 31.90 -21.25 13.77
CA LEU A 15 32.08 -19.90 14.33
C LEU A 15 33.49 -19.35 14.10
N ALA A 16 34.52 -20.20 14.15
CA ALA A 16 35.88 -19.80 13.81
C ALA A 16 36.03 -19.38 12.33
N GLN A 17 35.31 -20.04 11.41
CA GLN A 17 35.29 -19.69 9.99
C GLN A 17 34.52 -18.38 9.72
N LEU A 18 33.47 -18.09 10.48
CA LEU A 18 32.75 -16.81 10.45
C LEU A 18 33.63 -15.62 10.90
N GLY A 19 34.51 -15.83 11.89
CA GLY A 19 35.46 -14.81 12.34
C GLY A 19 36.55 -14.47 11.32
N GLY A 20 36.86 -15.36 10.37
CA GLY A 20 37.80 -15.09 9.28
C GLY A 20 37.20 -14.30 8.12
N LEU A 21 35.87 -14.35 7.94
CA LEU A 21 35.16 -13.66 6.86
C LEU A 21 34.95 -12.17 7.12
N THR A 22 35.08 -11.71 8.36
CA THR A 22 34.93 -10.28 8.70
C THR A 22 36.10 -9.43 8.23
N VAL A 23 37.30 -10.00 8.05
CA VAL A 23 38.48 -9.24 7.58
C VAL A 23 38.46 -9.01 6.07
N ALA A 24 37.88 -9.93 5.28
CA ALA A 24 37.80 -9.78 3.83
C ALA A 24 36.74 -8.76 3.36
N GLY A 25 35.70 -8.51 4.17
CA GLY A 25 34.65 -7.51 3.86
C GLY A 25 35.09 -6.05 4.02
N MET A 26 36.21 -5.80 4.71
CA MET A 26 36.69 -4.43 5.02
C MET A 26 37.56 -3.80 3.92
N LEU A 27 37.93 -4.57 2.88
CA LEU A 27 38.72 -4.10 1.74
C LEU A 27 37.90 -3.87 0.46
N GLY A 28 36.60 -4.14 0.50
CA GLY A 28 35.67 -3.73 -0.57
C GLY A 28 35.37 -2.22 -0.48
N PRO A 29 35.06 -1.55 -1.60
CA PRO A 29 34.67 -0.14 -1.57
C PRO A 29 33.49 0.03 -0.60
N SER A 30 33.67 0.86 0.42
CA SER A 30 32.68 1.09 1.45
C SER A 30 31.37 1.59 0.82
N LEU A 31 30.27 0.87 1.03
CA LEU A 31 28.92 1.30 0.63
C LEU A 31 28.45 2.56 1.39
N LEU A 32 29.20 2.98 2.41
CA LEU A 32 28.95 4.17 3.22
C LEU A 32 29.82 5.35 2.84
N THR A 33 30.57 5.27 1.73
CA THR A 33 31.29 6.44 1.22
C THR A 33 30.25 7.42 0.66
N PRO A 34 30.12 8.65 1.20
CA PRO A 34 29.21 9.64 0.63
C PRO A 34 29.72 9.98 -0.77
N ARG A 35 29.04 9.46 -1.79
CA ARG A 35 29.29 9.83 -3.17
C ARG A 35 28.86 11.29 -3.28
N ARG A 36 29.81 12.22 -3.37
CA ARG A 36 29.50 13.61 -3.74
C ARG A 36 28.79 13.53 -5.08
N ALA A 37 27.48 13.72 -5.06
CA ALA A 37 26.73 13.96 -6.27
C ALA A 37 27.28 15.26 -6.85
N THR A 38 28.02 15.17 -7.95
CA THR A 38 28.28 16.33 -8.80
C THR A 38 26.94 16.72 -9.41
N ALA A 39 26.19 17.56 -8.69
CA ALA A 39 24.92 18.14 -9.12
C ALA A 39 25.09 19.19 -10.25
N ALA A 40 26.24 19.20 -10.91
CA ALA A 40 26.63 20.21 -11.89
C ALA A 40 27.23 19.55 -13.15
N GLN A 41 26.54 18.56 -13.72
CA GLN A 41 26.78 18.08 -15.09
C GLN A 41 25.65 17.20 -15.65
N ALA A 42 24.40 17.44 -15.21
CA ALA A 42 23.19 16.87 -15.80
C ALA A 42 22.18 17.96 -16.21
N ALA A 43 22.67 19.15 -16.52
CA ALA A 43 21.88 20.28 -17.02
C ALA A 43 22.13 20.49 -18.53
N THR A 44 22.26 19.40 -19.28
CA THR A 44 22.30 19.41 -20.74
C THR A 44 21.39 18.29 -21.22
N GLU A 45 20.34 18.70 -21.93
CA GLU A 45 19.13 17.96 -22.31
C GLU A 45 18.08 17.83 -21.21
N ALA A 46 17.35 18.93 -20.95
CA ALA A 46 16.03 18.83 -20.35
C ALA A 46 15.16 17.93 -21.24
N VAL A 47 14.93 16.69 -20.81
CA VAL A 47 13.91 15.83 -21.42
C VAL A 47 12.56 16.45 -21.06
N ILE A 48 12.09 17.35 -21.93
CA ILE A 48 10.82 18.08 -21.81
C ILE A 48 9.63 17.09 -21.73
N SER A 49 9.77 15.90 -22.29
CA SER A 49 8.76 14.86 -22.30
C SER A 49 9.36 13.46 -22.12
N LYS A 50 8.91 12.73 -21.10
CA LYS A 50 9.17 11.31 -20.91
C LYS A 50 7.91 10.52 -21.17
N GLU A 51 7.90 9.72 -22.23
CA GLU A 51 6.77 8.88 -22.61
C GLU A 51 7.04 7.41 -22.29
N GLY A 52 5.96 6.60 -22.21
CA GLY A 52 6.07 5.15 -22.13
C GLY A 52 6.50 4.57 -20.76
N ILE A 53 6.46 5.38 -19.69
CA ILE A 53 6.85 4.93 -18.35
C ILE A 53 5.89 3.82 -17.89
N LEU A 54 6.41 2.61 -17.70
CA LEU A 54 5.59 1.50 -17.22
C LEU A 54 5.29 1.65 -15.73
N THR A 55 4.01 1.58 -15.36
CA THR A 55 3.55 1.51 -13.97
C THR A 55 2.20 0.80 -13.90
N GLY A 56 1.65 0.63 -12.71
CA GLY A 56 0.38 -0.07 -12.47
C GLY A 56 -0.54 0.65 -11.50
N SER A 57 -1.83 0.31 -11.59
CA SER A 57 -2.88 0.78 -10.71
C SER A 57 -3.93 -0.32 -10.53
N HIS A 58 -4.93 -0.08 -9.68
CA HIS A 58 -6.09 -0.98 -9.58
C HIS A 58 -6.88 -1.11 -10.89
N TRP A 59 -6.75 -0.16 -11.82
CA TRP A 59 -7.42 -0.19 -13.12
C TRP A 59 -6.60 -0.84 -14.23
N GLY A 60 -5.41 -1.36 -13.92
CA GLY A 60 -4.53 -2.06 -14.86
C GLY A 60 -3.12 -1.49 -14.93
N ALA A 61 -2.30 -2.15 -15.76
CA ALA A 61 -0.97 -1.67 -16.13
C ALA A 61 -1.07 -0.55 -17.17
N ILE A 62 -0.20 0.46 -17.07
CA ILE A 62 -0.26 1.67 -17.89
C ILE A 62 1.12 2.12 -18.38
N ARG A 63 1.13 2.82 -19.51
CA ARG A 63 2.22 3.62 -20.05
C ARG A 63 1.93 5.09 -19.74
N ALA A 64 2.62 5.65 -18.74
CA ALA A 64 2.48 7.04 -18.35
C ALA A 64 3.33 7.97 -19.23
N THR A 65 2.80 9.16 -19.49
CA THR A 65 3.48 10.27 -20.16
C THR A 65 3.62 11.44 -19.20
N VAL A 66 4.84 11.90 -19.02
CA VAL A 66 5.20 13.04 -18.18
C VAL A 66 5.79 14.13 -19.06
N LYS A 67 5.21 15.34 -18.99
CA LYS A 67 5.73 16.54 -19.66
C LYS A 67 5.99 17.60 -18.61
N ASP A 68 7.16 18.23 -18.67
CA ASP A 68 7.57 19.30 -17.73
C ASP A 68 7.37 18.91 -16.25
N GLY A 69 7.70 17.65 -15.91
CA GLY A 69 7.55 17.11 -14.56
C GLY A 69 6.10 16.81 -14.14
N ARG A 70 5.11 16.99 -15.02
CA ARG A 70 3.69 16.74 -14.77
C ARG A 70 3.21 15.47 -15.47
N PHE A 71 2.44 14.65 -14.76
CA PHE A 71 1.76 13.49 -15.34
C PHE A 71 0.55 13.97 -16.15
N VAL A 72 0.60 13.78 -17.47
CA VAL A 72 -0.38 14.38 -18.40
C VAL A 72 -1.25 13.36 -19.12
N ALA A 73 -0.79 12.12 -19.27
CA ALA A 73 -1.57 11.08 -19.94
C ALA A 73 -1.19 9.68 -19.47
N ALA A 74 -2.18 8.79 -19.41
CA ALA A 74 -2.01 7.36 -19.18
C ALA A 74 -2.59 6.59 -20.38
N LYS A 75 -1.76 5.76 -21.02
CA LYS A 75 -2.22 4.81 -22.03
C LYS A 75 -2.28 3.42 -21.41
N PRO A 76 -3.27 2.57 -21.75
CA PRO A 76 -3.26 1.18 -21.31
C PRO A 76 -2.00 0.45 -21.77
N PHE A 77 -1.61 -0.57 -21.00
CA PHE A 77 -0.53 -1.47 -21.40
C PHE A 77 -0.91 -2.24 -22.67
N GLU A 78 0.03 -2.31 -23.61
CA GLU A 78 -0.17 -2.81 -24.96
C GLU A 78 -0.65 -4.27 -25.07
N LEU A 79 -0.42 -5.09 -24.03
CA LEU A 79 -0.89 -6.48 -23.98
C LEU A 79 -2.28 -6.65 -23.36
N ASP A 80 -2.86 -5.57 -22.81
CA ASP A 80 -4.22 -5.59 -22.29
C ASP A 80 -5.22 -5.44 -23.45
N LYS A 81 -6.00 -6.49 -23.71
CA LYS A 81 -6.99 -6.53 -24.79
C LYS A 81 -8.31 -5.84 -24.43
N TYR A 82 -8.59 -5.64 -23.14
CA TYR A 82 -9.87 -5.10 -22.65
C TYR A 82 -9.63 -4.06 -21.55
N PRO A 83 -8.92 -2.95 -21.86
CA PRO A 83 -8.48 -2.01 -20.85
C PRO A 83 -9.65 -1.22 -20.25
N SER A 84 -9.53 -0.85 -18.98
CA SER A 84 -10.52 0.00 -18.31
C SER A 84 -10.51 1.42 -18.86
N LYS A 85 -11.69 1.97 -19.15
CA LYS A 85 -11.87 3.39 -19.51
C LYS A 85 -11.42 4.35 -18.39
N MET A 86 -11.39 3.87 -17.14
CA MET A 86 -10.97 4.66 -15.97
C MET A 86 -9.51 5.09 -16.04
N ILE A 87 -8.67 4.40 -16.81
CA ILE A 87 -7.24 4.74 -17.00
C ILE A 87 -7.07 6.20 -17.47
N ALA A 88 -7.98 6.69 -18.31
CA ALA A 88 -7.93 8.06 -18.82
C ALA A 88 -8.02 9.13 -17.72
N GLY A 89 -8.65 8.83 -16.58
CA GLY A 89 -8.81 9.74 -15.44
C GLY A 89 -7.62 9.78 -14.47
N LEU A 90 -6.59 8.94 -14.66
CA LEU A 90 -5.47 8.86 -13.74
C LEU A 90 -4.68 10.17 -13.58
N PRO A 91 -4.40 10.96 -14.63
CA PRO A 91 -3.77 12.28 -14.47
C PRO A 91 -4.58 13.22 -13.57
N ASP A 92 -5.90 13.25 -13.74
CA ASP A 92 -6.80 14.08 -12.93
C ASP A 92 -6.87 13.60 -11.48
N HIS A 93 -6.74 12.29 -11.24
CA HIS A 93 -6.64 11.77 -9.88
C HIS A 93 -5.45 12.36 -9.10
N VAL A 94 -4.33 12.63 -9.79
CA VAL A 94 -3.14 13.24 -9.19
C VAL A 94 -3.29 14.76 -9.00
N HIS A 95 -3.95 15.43 -9.96
CA HIS A 95 -3.86 16.89 -10.12
C HIS A 95 -5.18 17.68 -9.96
N ASN A 96 -6.29 17.03 -9.61
CA ASN A 96 -7.57 17.72 -9.45
C ASN A 96 -7.57 18.78 -8.33
N ALA A 97 -8.57 19.65 -8.36
CA ALA A 97 -8.74 20.75 -7.41
C ALA A 97 -8.96 20.31 -5.95
N ALA A 98 -9.49 19.09 -5.74
CA ALA A 98 -9.74 18.53 -4.41
C ALA A 98 -8.49 17.88 -3.78
N ARG A 99 -7.32 17.95 -4.42
CA ARG A 99 -6.07 17.44 -3.87
C ARG A 99 -5.72 18.13 -2.54
N ILE A 100 -5.55 17.32 -1.48
CA ILE A 100 -5.03 17.79 -0.19
C ILE A 100 -3.58 18.26 -0.39
N ARG A 101 -3.33 19.55 -0.13
CA ARG A 101 -2.04 20.20 -0.43
C ARG A 101 -1.10 20.27 0.78
N TYR A 102 -1.65 20.39 1.98
CA TYR A 102 -0.90 20.64 3.21
C TYR A 102 -1.54 19.90 4.39
N PRO A 103 -0.81 19.69 5.49
CA PRO A 103 -1.41 19.33 6.77
C PRO A 103 -2.40 20.41 7.23
N MET A 104 -3.57 19.96 7.68
CA MET A 104 -4.67 20.83 8.10
C MET A 104 -5.24 20.33 9.42
N VAL A 105 -5.64 21.25 10.29
CA VAL A 105 -6.26 20.92 11.58
C VAL A 105 -7.55 21.70 11.74
N ARG A 106 -8.61 21.04 12.22
CA ARG A 106 -9.92 21.69 12.46
C ARG A 106 -9.76 22.80 13.50
N VAL A 107 -10.36 23.97 13.22
CA VAL A 107 -10.16 25.21 14.01
C VAL A 107 -10.35 25.01 15.51
N ASP A 108 -11.48 24.43 15.94
CA ASP A 108 -11.77 24.28 17.37
C ASP A 108 -10.90 23.21 18.04
N TRP A 109 -10.48 22.17 17.29
CA TRP A 109 -9.54 21.17 17.78
C TRP A 109 -8.13 21.75 17.97
N LEU A 110 -7.68 22.61 17.06
CA LEU A 110 -6.39 23.30 17.22
C LEU A 110 -6.34 24.14 18.51
N ARG A 111 -7.46 24.74 18.92
CA ARG A 111 -7.56 25.59 20.11
C ARG A 111 -7.75 24.83 21.41
N LYS A 112 -8.56 23.77 21.40
CA LYS A 112 -9.04 23.08 22.61
C LYS A 112 -8.61 21.62 22.72
N ARG A 113 -7.91 21.09 21.72
CA ARG A 113 -7.48 19.68 21.65
C ARG A 113 -8.68 18.73 21.89
N HIS A 114 -8.50 17.72 22.72
CA HIS A 114 -9.53 16.75 23.10
C HIS A 114 -10.77 17.36 23.79
N LEU A 115 -10.72 18.62 24.25
CA LEU A 115 -11.85 19.35 24.83
C LEU A 115 -12.65 20.16 23.78
N SER A 116 -12.33 20.02 22.50
CA SER A 116 -13.07 20.69 21.41
C SER A 116 -14.52 20.23 21.31
N ASP A 117 -15.39 21.12 20.85
CA ASP A 117 -16.78 20.81 20.51
C ASP A 117 -16.82 19.89 19.27
N THR A 118 -17.35 18.68 19.47
CA THR A 118 -17.42 17.64 18.43
C THR A 118 -18.61 17.84 17.49
N SER A 119 -19.62 18.63 17.88
CA SER A 119 -20.78 18.93 17.02
C SER A 119 -20.42 19.77 15.80
N GLN A 120 -19.28 20.48 15.85
CA GLN A 120 -18.76 21.30 14.74
C GLN A 120 -18.02 20.48 13.67
N ARG A 121 -17.87 19.16 13.83
CA ARG A 121 -17.24 18.31 12.81
C ARG A 121 -18.11 18.30 11.55
N GLY A 122 -17.53 18.67 10.40
CA GLY A 122 -18.23 18.75 9.12
C GLY A 122 -18.48 20.19 8.62
N ASP A 123 -18.13 21.20 9.40
CA ASP A 123 -18.31 22.62 9.03
C ASP A 123 -17.25 23.17 8.04
N ASN A 124 -16.31 22.33 7.61
CA ASN A 124 -15.23 22.63 6.66
C ASN A 124 -14.26 23.76 7.05
N ARG A 125 -14.14 24.11 8.34
CA ARG A 125 -13.18 25.11 8.81
C ARG A 125 -11.88 24.48 9.30
N PHE A 126 -10.79 24.74 8.57
CA PHE A 126 -9.45 24.20 8.87
C PHE A 126 -8.38 25.30 8.87
N VAL A 127 -7.33 25.07 9.65
CA VAL A 127 -6.12 25.88 9.69
C VAL A 127 -4.97 25.04 9.14
N ARG A 128 -4.18 25.64 8.24
CA ARG A 128 -2.95 25.02 7.76
C ARG A 128 -1.89 25.05 8.87
N VAL A 129 -1.20 23.94 9.06
CA VAL A 129 -0.08 23.82 10.00
C VAL A 129 1.15 23.26 9.29
N SER A 130 2.31 23.33 9.95
CA SER A 130 3.52 22.64 9.50
C SER A 130 3.40 21.12 9.67
N TRP A 131 4.30 20.37 9.03
CA TRP A 131 4.39 18.93 9.22
C TRP A 131 4.80 18.57 10.65
N ASP A 132 5.75 19.30 11.23
CA ASP A 132 6.25 19.06 12.58
C ASP A 132 5.11 19.22 13.60
N GLU A 133 4.36 20.34 13.54
CA GLU A 133 3.19 20.54 14.40
C GLU A 133 2.14 19.43 14.24
N ALA A 134 1.86 19.00 13.00
CA ALA A 134 0.89 17.95 12.74
C ALA A 134 1.32 16.59 13.34
N LEU A 135 2.61 16.26 13.23
CA LEU A 135 3.17 15.02 13.77
C LEU A 135 3.27 15.05 15.29
N ASP A 136 3.64 16.18 15.88
CA ASP A 136 3.66 16.36 17.33
C ASP A 136 2.26 16.18 17.92
N MET A 137 1.25 16.87 17.35
CA MET A 137 -0.14 16.73 17.77
C MET A 137 -0.67 15.29 17.61
N PHE A 138 -0.23 14.58 16.57
CA PHE A 138 -0.58 13.17 16.37
C PHE A 138 0.03 12.27 17.46
N TYR A 139 1.33 12.45 17.74
CA TYR A 139 2.02 11.70 18.80
C TYR A 139 1.44 11.99 20.18
N GLU A 140 1.19 13.25 20.51
CA GLU A 140 0.59 13.67 21.79
C GLU A 140 -0.76 12.99 22.05
N GLU A 141 -1.62 12.89 21.02
CA GLU A 141 -2.91 12.22 21.17
C GLU A 141 -2.79 10.71 21.28
N LEU A 142 -1.87 10.08 20.54
CA LEU A 142 -1.57 8.66 20.73
C LEU A 142 -1.13 8.39 22.18
N GLU A 143 -0.21 9.21 22.68
CA GLU A 143 0.31 9.10 24.05
C GLU A 143 -0.80 9.30 25.09
N ARG A 144 -1.64 10.32 24.90
CA ARG A 144 -2.78 10.60 25.78
C ARG A 144 -3.78 9.45 25.80
N VAL A 145 -4.21 8.96 24.63
CA VAL A 145 -5.21 7.88 24.56
C VAL A 145 -4.67 6.60 25.20
N GLN A 146 -3.44 6.21 24.87
CA GLN A 146 -2.83 5.01 25.46
C GLN A 146 -2.69 5.13 26.98
N LYS A 147 -2.19 6.26 27.51
CA LYS A 147 -1.99 6.43 28.96
C LYS A 147 -3.29 6.55 29.75
N THR A 148 -4.29 7.26 29.21
CA THR A 148 -5.52 7.55 29.94
C THR A 148 -6.56 6.45 29.82
N HIS A 149 -6.65 5.79 28.65
CA HIS A 149 -7.73 4.84 28.35
C HIS A 149 -7.23 3.45 27.96
N GLY A 150 -5.94 3.31 27.66
CA GLY A 150 -5.37 2.05 27.20
C GLY A 150 -5.69 1.73 25.74
N PRO A 151 -5.24 0.56 25.26
CA PRO A 151 -5.25 0.24 23.84
C PRO A 151 -6.64 -0.03 23.26
N SER A 152 -7.63 -0.33 24.10
CA SER A 152 -9.02 -0.54 23.68
C SER A 152 -9.70 0.74 23.19
N ALA A 153 -9.14 1.91 23.49
CA ALA A 153 -9.68 3.22 23.11
C ALA A 153 -9.14 3.77 21.78
N LEU A 154 -8.26 3.02 21.10
CA LEU A 154 -7.69 3.38 19.81
C LEU A 154 -8.16 2.39 18.74
N LEU A 155 -8.85 2.87 17.71
CA LEU A 155 -9.27 2.06 16.56
C LEU A 155 -8.36 2.34 15.36
N THR A 156 -7.82 1.28 14.76
CA THR A 156 -7.07 1.36 13.50
C THR A 156 -7.80 0.57 12.43
N ALA A 157 -8.26 1.25 11.37
CA ALA A 157 -8.94 0.65 10.24
C ALA A 157 -8.54 1.36 8.94
N SER A 158 -8.62 0.62 7.82
CA SER A 158 -8.34 1.14 6.48
C SER A 158 -9.18 0.38 5.45
N GLY A 159 -9.28 0.94 4.24
CA GLY A 159 -10.07 0.38 3.15
C GLY A 159 -9.26 0.18 1.87
N TRP A 160 -9.94 0.30 0.72
CA TRP A 160 -9.33 0.21 -0.60
C TRP A 160 -8.30 1.35 -0.78
N GLN A 161 -7.04 0.95 -0.90
CA GLN A 161 -5.89 1.84 -1.03
C GLN A 161 -5.33 1.82 -2.46
N SER A 162 -4.12 2.31 -2.69
CA SER A 162 -3.42 2.13 -3.96
C SER A 162 -2.62 0.83 -3.99
N THR A 163 -2.39 0.28 -5.18
CA THR A 163 -1.53 -0.89 -5.38
C THR A 163 -0.07 -0.56 -5.08
N GLY A 164 0.61 -1.44 -4.34
CA GLY A 164 2.05 -1.35 -4.10
C GLY A 164 2.48 -2.24 -2.94
N MET A 165 3.61 -2.95 -3.10
CA MET A 165 4.13 -3.82 -2.04
C MET A 165 4.77 -3.03 -0.90
N PHE A 166 5.54 -1.99 -1.24
CA PHE A 166 6.24 -1.18 -0.25
C PHE A 166 5.33 -0.08 0.33
N HIS A 167 4.73 0.75 -0.52
CA HIS A 167 3.81 1.83 -0.13
C HIS A 167 2.39 1.30 0.11
N ASN A 168 2.25 0.33 1.01
CA ASN A 168 0.97 -0.19 1.48
C ASN A 168 0.52 0.64 2.69
N ALA A 169 -0.40 1.59 2.48
CA ALA A 169 -0.88 2.51 3.51
C ALA A 169 -1.47 1.81 4.74
N SER A 170 -2.30 0.78 4.56
CA SER A 170 -2.88 0.00 5.67
C SER A 170 -1.80 -0.67 6.53
N GLY A 171 -0.81 -1.30 5.88
CA GLY A 171 0.30 -1.94 6.58
C GLY A 171 1.25 -0.94 7.23
N MET A 172 1.50 0.21 6.59
CA MET A 172 2.32 1.29 7.17
C MET A 172 1.62 1.94 8.37
N LEU A 173 0.31 2.18 8.30
CA LEU A 173 -0.50 2.67 9.41
C LEU A 173 -0.46 1.69 10.59
N ALA A 174 -0.73 0.41 10.35
CA ALA A 174 -0.69 -0.61 11.38
C ALA A 174 0.69 -0.68 12.06
N LYS A 175 1.79 -0.61 11.27
CA LYS A 175 3.15 -0.54 11.80
C LYS A 175 3.40 0.72 12.63
N ALA A 176 3.01 1.89 12.13
CA ALA A 176 3.23 3.15 12.83
C ALA A 176 2.51 3.18 14.18
N ILE A 177 1.26 2.71 14.24
CA ILE A 177 0.52 2.60 15.50
C ILE A 177 1.16 1.56 16.43
N ALA A 178 1.55 0.39 15.90
CA ALA A 178 2.20 -0.68 16.69
C ALA A 178 3.55 -0.28 17.30
N LEU A 179 4.27 0.68 16.70
CA LEU A 179 5.50 1.23 17.27
C LEU A 179 5.23 2.12 18.51
N HIS A 180 4.02 2.65 18.65
CA HIS A 180 3.60 3.45 19.80
C HIS A 180 2.88 2.63 20.86
N GLY A 181 1.96 1.76 20.45
CA GLY A 181 1.19 0.90 21.36
C GLY A 181 0.20 -0.01 20.64
N ASN A 182 -0.75 -0.59 21.39
CA ASN A 182 -1.75 -1.49 20.82
C ASN A 182 -3.02 -0.74 20.41
N SER A 183 -3.76 -1.27 19.44
CA SER A 183 -5.05 -0.72 19.01
C SER A 183 -6.05 -1.83 18.73
N VAL A 184 -7.34 -1.50 18.76
CA VAL A 184 -8.42 -2.34 18.26
C VAL A 184 -8.39 -2.36 16.73
N GLY A 185 -8.53 -3.56 16.16
CA GLY A 185 -8.69 -3.78 14.73
C GLY A 185 -10.13 -4.16 14.36
N THR A 186 -10.36 -4.42 13.07
CA THR A 186 -11.66 -4.85 12.54
C THR A 186 -11.56 -6.26 11.95
N GLY A 187 -12.68 -6.99 11.93
CA GLY A 187 -12.80 -8.30 11.29
C GLY A 187 -13.76 -8.27 10.11
N GLY A 188 -13.44 -9.02 9.05
CA GLY A 188 -14.22 -9.09 7.80
C GLY A 188 -14.08 -7.85 6.92
N ASP A 189 -14.99 -7.74 5.94
CA ASP A 189 -15.09 -6.59 5.03
C ASP A 189 -16.53 -6.35 4.56
N TYR A 190 -16.72 -5.19 3.94
CA TYR A 190 -18.01 -4.75 3.41
C TYR A 190 -18.48 -5.53 2.17
N SER A 191 -17.61 -6.32 1.54
CA SER A 191 -17.96 -7.04 0.30
C SER A 191 -18.64 -8.36 0.61
N THR A 192 -18.11 -9.15 1.54
CA THR A 192 -18.56 -10.54 1.76
C THR A 192 -18.72 -10.95 3.22
N GLY A 193 -18.89 -9.98 4.13
CA GLY A 193 -18.93 -10.23 5.59
C GLY A 193 -19.86 -11.35 6.06
N ALA A 194 -21.07 -11.49 5.50
CA ALA A 194 -21.96 -12.60 5.86
C ALA A 194 -21.50 -13.95 5.28
N ALA A 195 -21.05 -13.96 4.03
CA ALA A 195 -20.61 -15.16 3.33
C ALA A 195 -19.36 -15.78 3.98
N GLN A 196 -18.40 -14.94 4.40
CA GLN A 196 -17.19 -15.37 5.11
C GLN A 196 -17.48 -16.10 6.43
N VAL A 197 -18.62 -15.82 7.06
CA VAL A 197 -19.01 -16.47 8.32
C VAL A 197 -19.72 -17.80 8.05
N ILE A 198 -20.65 -17.84 7.10
CA ILE A 198 -21.47 -19.04 6.89
C ILE A 198 -20.74 -20.13 6.09
N LEU A 199 -19.98 -19.78 5.05
CA LEU A 199 -19.40 -20.75 4.12
C LEU A 199 -18.41 -21.74 4.77
N PRO A 200 -17.53 -21.33 5.71
CA PRO A 200 -16.67 -22.29 6.41
C PRO A 200 -17.43 -23.36 7.18
N ARG A 201 -18.68 -23.09 7.59
CA ARG A 201 -19.54 -24.05 8.31
C ARG A 201 -20.27 -25.02 7.36
N VAL A 202 -20.39 -24.67 6.09
CA VAL A 202 -21.13 -25.44 5.09
C VAL A 202 -20.17 -26.25 4.22
N VAL A 203 -19.11 -25.61 3.71
CA VAL A 203 -18.18 -26.19 2.73
C VAL A 203 -16.73 -26.28 3.22
N GLY A 204 -16.43 -25.78 4.43
CA GLY A 204 -15.10 -25.91 5.05
C GLY A 204 -14.08 -24.86 4.63
N SER A 205 -14.49 -23.86 3.85
CA SER A 205 -13.63 -22.85 3.21
C SER A 205 -14.35 -21.49 3.11
N MET A 206 -13.63 -20.42 2.73
CA MET A 206 -14.24 -19.10 2.57
C MET A 206 -14.95 -18.94 1.22
N GLU A 207 -14.47 -19.66 0.18
CA GLU A 207 -14.94 -19.68 -1.22
C GLU A 207 -14.85 -18.33 -1.97
N VAL A 208 -15.30 -17.23 -1.38
CA VAL A 208 -15.53 -15.94 -2.03
C VAL A 208 -14.26 -15.27 -2.58
N TYR A 209 -13.08 -15.68 -2.10
CA TYR A 209 -11.78 -15.18 -2.55
C TYR A 209 -10.89 -16.29 -3.12
N GLU A 210 -11.47 -17.44 -3.44
CA GLU A 210 -10.74 -18.60 -3.93
C GLU A 210 -10.81 -18.69 -5.45
N GLN A 211 -9.81 -19.39 -6.01
CA GLN A 211 -9.71 -19.55 -7.45
C GLN A 211 -10.90 -20.35 -7.97
N GLN A 212 -11.60 -19.78 -8.96
CA GLN A 212 -12.72 -20.42 -9.62
C GLN A 212 -12.27 -21.36 -10.75
N THR A 213 -13.17 -22.22 -11.20
CA THR A 213 -12.96 -23.08 -12.38
C THR A 213 -12.53 -22.25 -13.59
N SER A 214 -11.51 -22.71 -14.32
CA SER A 214 -10.98 -21.99 -15.47
C SER A 214 -12.01 -21.83 -16.59
N TRP A 215 -11.91 -20.75 -17.37
CA TRP A 215 -12.86 -20.45 -18.44
C TRP A 215 -12.95 -21.50 -19.56
N PRO A 216 -11.85 -22.13 -20.05
CA PRO A 216 -11.94 -23.11 -21.14
C PRO A 216 -12.88 -24.30 -20.87
N PRO A 217 -12.80 -25.02 -19.73
CA PRO A 217 -13.75 -26.10 -19.44
C PRO A 217 -15.18 -25.60 -19.26
N VAL A 218 -15.40 -24.41 -18.69
CA VAL A 218 -16.75 -23.82 -18.60
C VAL A 218 -17.35 -23.61 -19.99
N LYS A 219 -16.58 -23.06 -20.94
CA LYS A 219 -17.04 -22.84 -22.32
C LYS A 219 -17.34 -24.14 -23.08
N LEU A 220 -16.59 -25.21 -22.81
CA LEU A 220 -16.70 -26.47 -23.53
C LEU A 220 -17.70 -27.46 -22.92
N ARG A 221 -17.96 -27.37 -21.61
CA ARG A 221 -18.69 -28.41 -20.86
C ARG A 221 -20.01 -27.93 -20.23
N SER A 222 -20.25 -26.62 -20.17
CA SER A 222 -21.51 -26.09 -19.65
C SER A 222 -22.55 -25.94 -20.75
N SER A 223 -23.75 -26.50 -20.56
CA SER A 223 -24.90 -26.33 -21.45
C SER A 223 -25.77 -25.12 -21.11
N ALA A 224 -25.65 -24.59 -19.89
CA ALA A 224 -26.35 -23.39 -19.42
C ALA A 224 -25.49 -22.59 -18.43
N SER A 225 -25.74 -21.28 -18.33
CA SER A 225 -25.12 -20.38 -17.36
C SER A 225 -26.20 -19.53 -16.67
N ILE A 226 -26.22 -19.53 -15.34
CA ILE A 226 -27.18 -18.79 -14.51
C ILE A 226 -26.42 -17.69 -13.77
N ARG A 227 -26.89 -16.45 -13.87
CA ARG A 227 -26.34 -15.29 -13.13
C ARG A 227 -27.34 -14.85 -12.08
N LEU A 228 -27.04 -15.11 -10.81
CA LEU A 228 -27.86 -14.66 -9.68
C LEU A 228 -27.21 -13.43 -9.06
N SER A 229 -27.90 -12.29 -9.11
CA SER A 229 -27.42 -11.01 -8.55
C SER A 229 -26.00 -10.61 -8.98
N HIS A 230 -25.60 -10.97 -10.20
CA HIS A 230 -24.22 -10.86 -10.66
C HIS A 230 -24.10 -10.17 -12.03
N PRO A 231 -23.61 -8.91 -12.07
CA PRO A 231 -23.31 -8.19 -13.30
C PRO A 231 -21.79 -8.17 -13.60
N PRO A 232 -21.20 -9.23 -14.19
CA PRO A 232 -19.74 -9.37 -14.34
C PRO A 232 -19.10 -8.25 -15.17
N MET A 233 -19.85 -7.68 -16.11
CA MET A 233 -19.32 -6.68 -17.05
C MET A 233 -19.24 -5.28 -16.47
N SER A 234 -20.03 -4.93 -15.45
CA SER A 234 -20.03 -3.58 -14.86
C SER A 234 -19.09 -3.46 -13.66
N ILE A 235 -18.78 -4.58 -13.01
CA ILE A 235 -17.83 -4.64 -11.90
C ILE A 235 -16.45 -4.22 -12.46
N TRP A 236 -15.93 -3.08 -11.96
CA TRP A 236 -14.67 -2.43 -12.36
C TRP A 236 -14.63 -1.62 -13.66
N GLY A 237 -15.80 -1.30 -14.24
CA GLY A 237 -15.85 -0.40 -15.41
C GLY A 237 -15.14 -0.95 -16.65
N ALA A 238 -15.09 -2.28 -16.78
CA ALA A 238 -14.69 -2.92 -18.02
C ALA A 238 -15.74 -2.58 -19.10
N SER A 239 -15.29 -2.07 -20.24
CA SER A 239 -16.13 -1.91 -21.43
C SER A 239 -15.60 -2.80 -22.53
N MET A 240 -16.53 -3.35 -23.33
CA MET A 240 -16.22 -4.09 -24.57
C MET A 240 -15.23 -3.32 -25.46
#